data_AF-A0A952URZ1-F1
#
_entry.id   AF-A0A952URZ1-F1
#
_cell.length_a   1.000
_cell.length_b   1.000
_cell.length_c   1.000
_cell.angle_alpha   90.00
_cell.angle_beta   90.00
_cell.angle_gamma   90.00
#
_symmetry.space_group_name_H-M   'P 1'
#
loop_
_entity.id
_entity.type
_entity.pdbx_description
1 polymer ?
#
loop_
_entity_poly.entity_id
_entity_poly.type
_entity_poly.pdbx_seq_one_letter_code
_entity_poly.pdbx_strand_id
1 'polypeptide(L)'
;AEDAILSRGGKPAFKGYNGFPATLCTSVNEVVVHGFPSDRPLVDGDVISIDIGTFYRGYASDMAKTYAIGKVSVDAARLLEVTERSLTAGIAAAQPGKRLGDVSAAIQGVVESAGMWVVREFVGHGIGREFHEGPEVPNYGRAGTGPVLRPGLVLAIEPMVAQTRTRVLVADDDWTAFTENGSLAAHFEHTVAITEDGPWVLTAEPAADGRKPVPTAHGGVHGA
;
A
#
# COMPACT_ATOMS: atom_id res chain seq x y z
N ALA A 1 17.50 4.94 3.92
CA ALA A 1 16.64 3.82 4.35
C ALA A 1 17.45 2.60 4.77
N GLU A 2 18.37 2.10 3.94
CA GLU A 2 19.18 0.92 4.25
C GLU A 2 19.91 1.02 5.59
N ASP A 3 20.63 2.11 5.85
CA ASP A 3 21.29 2.35 7.14
C ASP A 3 20.32 2.35 8.33
N ALA A 4 19.11 2.89 8.15
CA ALA A 4 18.08 2.92 9.19
C ALA A 4 17.55 1.52 9.52
N ILE A 5 17.39 0.66 8.51
CA ILE A 5 16.98 -0.73 8.68
C ILE A 5 18.10 -1.53 9.38
N LEU A 6 19.33 -1.44 8.86
CA LEU A 6 20.48 -2.19 9.36
C LEU A 6 20.86 -1.78 10.79
N SER A 7 20.88 -0.49 11.10
CA SER A 7 21.19 0.01 12.45
C SER A 7 20.17 -0.41 13.51
N ARG A 8 18.96 -0.80 13.11
CA ARG A 8 17.90 -1.34 13.98
C ARG A 8 17.89 -2.87 14.02
N GLY A 9 18.85 -3.53 13.37
CA GLY A 9 18.97 -4.99 13.32
C GLY A 9 17.99 -5.66 12.35
N GLY A 10 17.36 -4.89 11.47
CA GLY A 10 16.55 -5.42 10.37
C GLY A 10 17.40 -5.72 9.14
N LYS A 11 16.77 -6.28 8.12
CA LYS A 11 17.33 -6.47 6.77
C LYS A 11 16.35 -5.91 5.73
N PRO A 12 16.82 -5.19 4.70
CA PRO A 12 15.98 -4.80 3.58
C PRO A 12 15.33 -6.03 2.94
N ALA A 13 14.02 -6.02 2.73
CA ALA A 13 13.34 -7.14 2.10
C ALA A 13 13.45 -7.10 0.57
N PHE A 14 13.39 -5.90 -0.02
CA PHE A 14 13.41 -5.73 -1.47
C PHE A 14 14.78 -5.94 -2.09
N LYS A 15 15.86 -5.47 -1.44
CA LYS A 15 17.20 -5.49 -2.04
C LYS A 15 17.67 -6.92 -2.27
N GLY A 16 17.80 -7.30 -3.55
CA GLY A 16 18.15 -8.65 -4.00
C GLY A 16 16.96 -9.59 -4.19
N TYR A 17 15.74 -9.19 -3.82
CA TYR A 17 14.54 -10.00 -4.01
C TYR A 17 14.23 -10.14 -5.50
N ASN A 18 14.33 -11.37 -6.04
CA ASN A 18 14.28 -11.67 -7.48
C ASN A 18 15.17 -10.77 -8.36
N GLY A 19 16.25 -10.22 -7.79
CA GLY A 19 17.16 -9.31 -8.50
C GLY A 19 16.82 -7.81 -8.40
N PHE A 20 15.81 -7.40 -7.63
CA PHE A 20 15.50 -5.99 -7.41
C PHE A 20 16.71 -5.25 -6.78
N PRO A 21 17.15 -4.10 -7.34
CA PRO A 21 18.47 -3.55 -7.01
C PRO A 21 18.51 -2.69 -5.75
N ALA A 22 17.36 -2.25 -5.24
CA ALA A 22 17.28 -1.19 -4.24
C ALA A 22 16.61 -1.61 -2.92
N THR A 23 16.80 -0.80 -1.88
CA THR A 23 16.19 -1.02 -0.56
C THR A 23 14.73 -0.54 -0.48
N LEU A 24 14.36 0.42 -1.31
CA LEU A 24 13.01 1.00 -1.38
C LEU A 24 12.50 0.87 -2.82
N CYS A 25 11.19 0.80 -2.98
CA CYS A 25 10.55 1.22 -4.22
C CYS A 25 10.17 2.71 -4.08
N THR A 26 10.42 3.49 -5.12
CA THR A 26 10.06 4.91 -5.21
C THR A 26 9.32 5.16 -6.52
N SER A 27 7.99 5.21 -6.45
CA SER A 27 7.12 5.33 -7.61
C SER A 27 6.61 6.76 -7.73
N VAL A 28 7.11 7.51 -8.71
CA VAL A 28 6.74 8.92 -8.90
C VAL A 28 5.64 9.04 -9.95
N ASN A 29 4.61 9.85 -9.67
CA ASN A 29 3.54 10.23 -10.59
C ASN A 29 2.76 9.06 -11.21
N GLU A 30 3.01 8.72 -12.47
CA GLU A 30 2.34 7.66 -13.22
C GLU A 30 2.82 6.25 -12.87
N VAL A 31 3.95 6.15 -12.16
CA VAL A 31 4.47 4.88 -11.67
C VAL A 31 3.56 4.39 -10.54
N VAL A 32 3.01 3.20 -10.72
CA VAL A 32 2.09 2.54 -9.79
C VAL A 32 2.88 1.92 -8.63
N VAL A 33 3.82 1.03 -8.93
CA VAL A 33 4.65 0.29 -7.95
C VAL A 33 6.02 -0.05 -8.55
N HIS A 34 6.94 -0.47 -7.68
CA HIS A 34 8.26 -1.01 -8.03
C HIS A 34 9.19 -0.06 -8.80
N GLY A 35 8.93 1.26 -8.78
CA GLY A 35 9.86 2.24 -9.34
C GLY A 35 11.20 2.21 -8.59
N PHE A 36 12.30 2.38 -9.32
CA PHE A 36 13.63 2.42 -8.69
C PHE A 36 13.95 3.82 -8.14
N PRO A 37 14.68 3.90 -7.01
CA PRO A 37 15.32 5.15 -6.59
C PRO A 37 16.25 5.66 -7.69
N SER A 38 16.20 6.97 -7.95
CA SER A 38 17.01 7.62 -8.99
C SER A 38 17.47 9.01 -8.55
N ASP A 39 18.39 9.60 -9.31
CA ASP A 39 18.87 10.97 -9.11
C ASP A 39 17.89 12.04 -9.61
N ARG A 40 16.68 11.66 -10.05
CA ARG A 40 15.65 12.61 -10.48
C ARG A 40 15.26 13.50 -9.29
N PRO A 41 15.44 14.83 -9.37
CA PRO A 41 14.94 15.73 -8.35
C PRO A 41 13.41 15.74 -8.35
N LEU A 42 12.82 15.61 -7.17
CA LEU A 42 11.38 15.82 -6.98
C LEU A 42 11.08 17.33 -7.03
N VAL A 43 9.97 17.68 -7.67
CA VAL A 43 9.54 19.07 -7.83
C VAL A 43 8.12 19.28 -7.31
N ASP A 44 7.79 20.54 -7.00
CA ASP A 44 6.43 20.92 -6.62
C ASP A 44 5.41 20.40 -7.65
N GLY A 45 4.39 19.70 -7.16
CA GLY A 45 3.36 19.07 -7.98
C GLY A 45 3.52 17.57 -8.18
N ASP A 46 4.72 17.01 -7.93
CA ASP A 46 4.93 15.56 -7.96
C ASP A 46 4.18 14.87 -6.81
N VAL A 47 3.79 13.61 -7.06
CA VAL A 47 3.43 12.65 -6.01
C VAL A 47 4.41 11.49 -6.05
N ILE A 48 4.79 10.96 -4.89
CA ILE A 48 5.72 9.84 -4.78
C ILE A 48 5.23 8.82 -3.77
N SER A 49 5.03 7.58 -4.22
CA SER A 49 4.87 6.42 -3.34
C SER A 49 6.24 5.95 -2.89
N ILE A 50 6.43 5.89 -1.57
CA ILE A 50 7.59 5.25 -0.96
C ILE A 50 7.11 3.97 -0.31
N ASP A 51 7.76 2.88 -0.69
CA ASP A 51 7.45 1.53 -0.26
C ASP A 51 8.68 0.94 0.45
N ILE A 52 8.47 0.25 1.58
CA ILE A 52 9.53 -0.28 2.44
C ILE A 52 9.16 -1.63 3.09
N GLY A 53 9.78 -2.68 2.55
CA GLY A 53 9.78 -4.01 3.13
C GLY A 53 11.00 -4.27 4.02
N THR A 54 10.80 -4.90 5.18
CA THR A 54 11.89 -5.29 6.09
C THR A 54 11.71 -6.69 6.66
N PHE A 55 12.83 -7.38 6.90
CA PHE A 55 12.88 -8.55 7.76
C PHE A 55 13.46 -8.19 9.13
N TYR A 56 12.77 -8.57 10.20
CA TYR A 56 13.25 -8.43 11.57
C TYR A 56 12.94 -9.69 12.39
N ARG A 57 13.97 -10.27 13.03
CA ARG A 57 13.85 -11.47 13.88
C ARG A 57 13.08 -12.64 13.23
N GLY A 58 13.25 -12.83 11.93
CA GLY A 58 12.61 -13.90 11.16
C GLY A 58 11.19 -13.61 10.69
N TYR A 59 10.73 -12.36 10.80
CA TYR A 59 9.45 -11.91 10.28
C TYR A 59 9.60 -10.77 9.29
N ALA A 60 8.80 -10.79 8.22
CA ALA A 60 8.63 -9.71 7.27
C ALA A 60 7.60 -8.68 7.77
N SER A 61 7.78 -7.44 7.34
CA SER A 61 6.81 -6.35 7.46
C SER A 61 6.92 -5.50 6.21
N ASP A 62 5.78 -4.98 5.77
CA ASP A 62 5.69 -4.15 4.57
C ASP A 62 4.74 -2.96 4.75
N MET A 63 5.09 -1.84 4.12
CA MET A 63 4.27 -0.64 4.12
C MET A 63 4.67 0.32 3.01
N ALA A 64 3.66 0.99 2.47
CA ALA A 64 3.80 2.04 1.49
C ALA A 64 2.96 3.26 1.84
N LYS A 65 3.43 4.43 1.44
CA LYS A 65 2.68 5.69 1.54
C LYS A 65 3.01 6.60 0.36
N THR A 66 1.97 7.19 -0.22
CA THR A 66 2.13 8.25 -1.22
C THR A 66 2.20 9.62 -0.55
N TYR A 67 3.20 10.40 -0.93
CA TYR A 67 3.44 11.76 -0.45
C TYR A 67 3.25 12.77 -1.58
N ALA A 68 2.66 13.92 -1.23
CA ALA A 68 2.63 15.10 -2.09
C ALA A 68 3.93 15.90 -1.93
N ILE A 69 4.54 16.31 -3.05
CA ILE A 69 5.72 17.16 -3.06
C ILE A 69 5.29 18.61 -3.31
N GLY A 70 5.54 19.47 -2.32
CA GLY A 70 5.13 20.87 -2.36
C GLY A 70 3.62 21.03 -2.56
N LYS A 71 3.23 21.97 -3.43
CA LYS A 71 1.82 22.19 -3.77
C LYS A 71 1.39 21.31 -4.94
N VAL A 72 0.55 20.31 -4.67
CA VAL A 72 -0.07 19.45 -5.69
C VAL A 72 -1.41 19.99 -6.19
N SER A 73 -1.88 19.47 -7.32
CA SER A 73 -3.20 19.79 -7.86
C SER A 73 -4.33 19.25 -6.95
N VAL A 74 -5.55 19.80 -7.11
CA VAL A 74 -6.73 19.30 -6.39
C VAL A 74 -7.00 17.84 -6.71
N ASP A 75 -6.80 17.43 -7.97
CA ASP A 75 -7.02 16.04 -8.39
C ASP A 75 -5.97 15.09 -7.80
N ALA A 76 -4.70 15.50 -7.72
CA ALA A 76 -3.65 14.72 -7.07
C ALA A 76 -3.90 14.60 -5.56
N ALA A 77 -4.26 15.69 -4.87
CA ALA A 77 -4.64 15.64 -3.46
C ALA A 77 -5.83 14.69 -3.23
N ARG A 78 -6.84 14.74 -4.10
CA ARG A 78 -8.00 13.85 -4.06
C ARG A 78 -7.62 12.39 -4.32
N LEU A 79 -6.68 12.12 -5.23
CA LEU A 79 -6.16 10.77 -5.48
C LEU A 79 -5.54 10.17 -4.20
N LEU A 80 -4.67 10.92 -3.52
CA LEU A 80 -4.05 10.47 -2.27
C LEU A 80 -5.11 10.20 -1.19
N GLU A 81 -6.05 11.13 -1.00
CA GLU A 81 -7.14 10.99 -0.01
C GLU A 81 -7.99 9.74 -0.28
N VAL A 82 -8.41 9.52 -1.52
CA VAL A 82 -9.24 8.37 -1.90
C VAL A 82 -8.49 7.06 -1.71
N THR A 83 -7.20 7.02 -2.02
CA THR A 83 -6.36 5.83 -1.88
C THR A 83 -6.15 5.47 -0.40
N GLU A 84 -5.85 6.45 0.45
CA GLU A 84 -5.72 6.22 1.90
C GLU A 84 -7.07 5.82 2.54
N ARG A 85 -8.17 6.44 2.09
CA ARG A 85 -9.52 6.07 2.54
C ARG A 85 -9.92 4.66 2.11
N SER A 86 -9.51 4.22 0.92
CA SER A 86 -9.81 2.87 0.45
C SER A 86 -9.04 1.82 1.26
N LEU A 87 -7.77 2.09 1.60
CA LEU A 87 -7.00 1.26 2.54
C LEU A 87 -7.73 1.17 3.88
N THR A 88 -8.11 2.32 4.44
CA THR A 88 -8.83 2.39 5.73
C THR A 88 -10.12 1.57 5.69
N ALA A 89 -10.90 1.65 4.60
CA ALA A 89 -12.12 0.86 4.44
C ALA A 89 -11.85 -0.64 4.31
N GLY A 90 -10.81 -1.04 3.57
CA GLY A 90 -10.35 -2.42 3.46
C GLY A 90 -9.95 -3.00 4.81
N ILE A 91 -9.12 -2.28 5.58
CA ILE A 91 -8.72 -2.68 6.93
C ILE A 91 -9.95 -2.83 7.83
N ALA A 92 -10.86 -1.86 7.83
CA ALA A 92 -12.08 -1.93 8.65
C ALA A 92 -12.95 -3.17 8.33
N ALA A 93 -12.96 -3.61 7.06
CA ALA A 93 -13.68 -4.81 6.62
C ALA A 93 -12.95 -6.12 6.96
N ALA A 94 -11.66 -6.08 7.28
CA ALA A 94 -10.82 -7.24 7.61
C ALA A 94 -11.08 -7.80 9.02
N GLN A 95 -12.33 -8.18 9.30
CA GLN A 95 -12.77 -8.67 10.61
C GLN A 95 -12.63 -10.21 10.72
N PRO A 96 -12.36 -10.76 11.91
CA PRO A 96 -12.33 -12.21 12.11
C PRO A 96 -13.66 -12.86 11.72
N GLY A 97 -13.58 -13.96 10.98
CA GLY A 97 -14.74 -14.68 10.45
C GLY A 97 -15.36 -14.09 9.18
N LYS A 98 -14.96 -12.88 8.75
CA LYS A 98 -15.30 -12.34 7.43
C LYS A 98 -14.47 -13.00 6.34
N ARG A 99 -14.75 -12.67 5.09
CA ARG A 99 -14.03 -13.22 3.95
C ARG A 99 -13.19 -12.16 3.27
N LEU A 100 -12.10 -12.59 2.63
CA LEU A 100 -11.17 -11.70 1.95
C LEU A 100 -11.85 -10.83 0.89
N GLY A 101 -12.86 -11.33 0.19
CA GLY A 101 -13.65 -10.54 -0.76
C GLY A 101 -14.44 -9.39 -0.14
N ASP A 102 -14.68 -9.39 1.18
CA ASP A 102 -15.24 -8.25 1.91
C ASP A 102 -14.25 -7.07 1.96
N VAL A 103 -12.96 -7.37 2.16
CA VAL A 103 -11.85 -6.39 2.11
C VAL A 103 -11.73 -5.81 0.70
N SER A 104 -11.65 -6.68 -0.30
CA SER A 104 -11.53 -6.29 -1.71
C SER A 104 -12.70 -5.42 -2.17
N ALA A 105 -13.94 -5.79 -1.81
CA ALA A 105 -15.12 -5.02 -2.18
C ALA A 105 -15.20 -3.66 -1.48
N ALA A 106 -14.73 -3.55 -0.23
CA ALA A 106 -14.67 -2.28 0.50
C ALA A 106 -13.69 -1.30 -0.15
N ILE A 107 -12.49 -1.78 -0.50
CA ILE A 107 -11.48 -0.98 -1.23
C ILE A 107 -12.06 -0.50 -2.56
N GLN A 108 -12.55 -1.44 -3.38
CA GLN A 108 -13.11 -1.13 -4.70
C GLN A 108 -14.26 -0.13 -4.63
N GLY A 109 -15.17 -0.29 -3.65
CA GLY A 109 -16.31 0.60 -3.47
C GLY A 109 -15.89 2.05 -3.22
N VAL A 110 -14.87 2.28 -2.40
CA VAL A 110 -14.34 3.63 -2.15
C VAL A 110 -13.74 4.23 -3.42
N VAL A 111 -12.90 3.46 -4.12
CA VAL A 111 -12.17 3.95 -5.30
C VAL A 111 -13.12 4.24 -6.47
N GLU A 112 -13.99 3.28 -6.81
CA GLU A 112 -14.88 3.40 -7.96
C GLU A 112 -15.99 4.43 -7.72
N SER A 113 -16.47 4.61 -6.47
CA SER A 113 -17.42 5.69 -6.15
C SER A 113 -16.83 7.09 -6.26
N ALA A 114 -15.51 7.22 -6.16
CA ALA A 114 -14.79 8.46 -6.45
C ALA A 114 -14.53 8.67 -7.96
N GLY A 115 -14.93 7.73 -8.83
CA GLY A 115 -14.67 7.79 -10.27
C GLY A 115 -13.21 7.51 -10.65
N MET A 116 -12.44 6.89 -9.74
CA MET A 116 -11.05 6.50 -9.94
C MET A 116 -10.96 5.01 -10.30
N TRP A 117 -9.76 4.55 -10.63
CA TRP A 117 -9.51 3.20 -11.11
C TRP A 117 -8.69 2.39 -10.12
N VAL A 118 -9.20 1.21 -9.74
CA VAL A 118 -8.43 0.22 -8.99
C VAL A 118 -7.50 -0.51 -9.96
N VAL A 119 -6.19 -0.48 -9.69
CA VAL A 119 -5.21 -1.31 -10.40
C VAL A 119 -5.49 -2.78 -10.11
N ARG A 120 -5.42 -3.64 -11.14
CA ARG A 120 -5.83 -5.05 -11.04
C ARG A 120 -4.70 -6.03 -11.28
N GLU A 121 -3.58 -5.55 -11.80
CA GLU A 121 -2.40 -6.32 -12.17
C GLU A 121 -1.54 -6.68 -10.96
N PHE A 122 -1.70 -5.94 -9.85
CA PHE A 122 -0.99 -6.12 -8.59
C PHE A 122 -2.00 -6.17 -7.44
N VAL A 123 -1.68 -6.96 -6.42
CA VAL A 123 -2.57 -7.30 -5.31
C VAL A 123 -1.75 -7.40 -4.04
N GLY A 124 -2.41 -7.22 -2.89
CA GLY A 124 -1.78 -7.53 -1.61
C GLY A 124 -1.54 -9.01 -1.40
N HIS A 125 -0.97 -9.34 -0.26
CA HIS A 125 -0.50 -10.69 0.00
C HIS A 125 -0.55 -11.06 1.49
N GLY A 126 -0.42 -12.35 1.78
CA GLY A 126 -0.03 -12.78 3.11
C GLY A 126 1.41 -12.38 3.38
N ILE A 127 1.73 -12.06 4.61
CA ILE A 127 3.09 -11.66 5.00
C ILE A 127 3.39 -12.19 6.40
N GLY A 128 4.59 -12.73 6.60
CA GLY A 128 4.89 -13.41 7.85
C GLY A 128 6.36 -13.78 7.97
N ARG A 129 6.70 -15.03 7.66
CA ARG A 129 8.08 -15.53 7.67
C ARG A 129 8.76 -15.36 6.33
N GLU A 130 7.99 -15.41 5.26
CA GLU A 130 8.37 -15.02 3.91
C GLU A 130 7.77 -13.65 3.61
N PHE A 131 8.34 -12.98 2.61
CA PHE A 131 7.93 -11.63 2.24
C PHE A 131 6.55 -11.63 1.58
N HIS A 132 6.40 -12.43 0.51
CA HIS A 132 5.13 -12.70 -0.14
C HIS A 132 4.67 -14.13 0.20
N GLU A 133 3.57 -14.26 0.93
CA GLU A 133 2.88 -15.50 1.26
C GLU A 133 1.43 -15.47 0.77
N GLY A 134 0.74 -16.61 0.83
CA GLY A 134 -0.70 -16.65 0.62
C GLY A 134 -1.48 -16.12 1.83
N PRO A 135 -2.74 -15.65 1.63
CA PRO A 135 -3.43 -15.54 0.35
C PRO A 135 -3.08 -14.23 -0.38
N GLU A 136 -3.28 -14.22 -1.70
CA GLU A 136 -3.41 -12.96 -2.44
C GLU A 136 -4.61 -12.15 -1.91
N VAL A 137 -4.45 -10.83 -1.88
CA VAL A 137 -5.43 -9.85 -1.40
C VAL A 137 -5.76 -8.86 -2.52
N PRO A 138 -6.63 -9.22 -3.49
CA PRO A 138 -7.00 -8.29 -4.55
C PRO A 138 -7.68 -7.04 -4.00
N ASN A 139 -7.38 -5.89 -4.60
CA ASN A 139 -8.01 -4.61 -4.28
C ASN A 139 -9.42 -4.44 -4.90
N TYR A 140 -9.89 -5.48 -5.59
CA TYR A 140 -11.17 -5.56 -6.28
C TYR A 140 -11.80 -6.94 -6.07
N GLY A 141 -13.12 -7.00 -5.98
CA GLY A 141 -13.79 -8.27 -5.74
C GLY A 141 -15.24 -8.16 -5.30
N ARG A 142 -15.79 -9.29 -4.87
CA ARG A 142 -17.17 -9.40 -4.44
C ARG A 142 -17.23 -9.76 -2.95
N ALA A 143 -18.00 -8.98 -2.18
CA ALA A 143 -18.26 -9.25 -0.78
C ALA A 143 -18.80 -10.67 -0.57
N GLY A 144 -18.39 -11.31 0.53
CA GLY A 144 -18.75 -12.69 0.88
C GLY A 144 -18.04 -13.79 0.08
N THR A 145 -16.98 -13.47 -0.67
CA THR A 145 -16.19 -14.46 -1.45
C THR A 145 -14.74 -14.56 -0.95
N GLY A 146 -14.01 -15.60 -1.39
CA GLY A 146 -12.62 -15.82 -0.99
C GLY A 146 -12.45 -16.51 0.37
N PRO A 147 -11.19 -16.70 0.82
CA PRO A 147 -10.89 -17.37 2.09
C PRO A 147 -11.46 -16.61 3.30
N VAL A 148 -11.71 -17.36 4.38
CA VAL A 148 -12.16 -16.79 5.66
C VAL A 148 -10.95 -16.22 6.40
N LEU A 149 -11.07 -14.98 6.88
CA LEU A 149 -10.08 -14.32 7.71
C LEU A 149 -10.13 -14.89 9.12
N ARG A 150 -9.05 -15.54 9.55
CA ARG A 150 -8.95 -16.17 10.88
C ARG A 150 -7.92 -15.43 11.72
N PRO A 151 -8.13 -15.33 13.05
CA PRO A 151 -7.10 -14.83 13.95
C PRO A 151 -5.75 -15.52 13.72
N GLY A 152 -4.68 -14.73 13.67
CA GLY A 152 -3.31 -15.16 13.35
C GLY A 152 -2.92 -15.00 11.88
N LEU A 153 -3.86 -14.74 10.98
CA LEU A 153 -3.54 -14.33 9.61
C LEU A 153 -2.96 -12.91 9.61
N VAL A 154 -1.91 -12.68 8.82
CA VAL A 154 -1.30 -11.37 8.65
C VAL A 154 -1.22 -11.05 7.15
N LEU A 155 -1.67 -9.86 6.77
CA LEU A 155 -1.86 -9.44 5.39
C LEU A 155 -1.21 -8.08 5.13
N ALA A 156 -0.52 -7.96 4.00
CA ALA A 156 -0.30 -6.69 3.33
C ALA A 156 -1.59 -6.30 2.60
N ILE A 157 -2.23 -5.20 3.03
CA ILE A 157 -3.38 -4.62 2.35
C ILE A 157 -2.90 -3.35 1.68
N GLU A 158 -2.89 -3.33 0.35
CA GLU A 158 -2.13 -2.37 -0.46
C GLU A 158 -2.92 -1.86 -1.68
N PRO A 159 -3.94 -1.00 -1.51
CA PRO A 159 -4.60 -0.39 -2.64
C PRO A 159 -3.65 0.46 -3.47
N MET A 160 -3.58 0.09 -4.74
CA MET A 160 -3.00 0.86 -5.83
C MET A 160 -4.13 1.45 -6.67
N VAL A 161 -4.14 2.78 -6.79
CA VAL A 161 -5.22 3.52 -7.45
C VAL A 161 -4.65 4.42 -8.52
N ALA A 162 -5.23 4.38 -9.71
CA ALA A 162 -4.97 5.34 -10.77
C ALA A 162 -6.09 6.38 -10.83
N GLN A 163 -5.73 7.64 -11.10
CA GLN A 163 -6.68 8.75 -11.22
C GLN A 163 -7.74 8.50 -12.30
N THR A 164 -7.37 7.84 -13.40
CA THR A 164 -8.27 7.49 -14.50
C THR A 164 -8.12 6.02 -14.90
N ARG A 165 -9.14 5.49 -15.58
CA ARG A 165 -9.09 4.12 -16.11
C ARG A 165 -7.91 3.97 -17.07
N THR A 166 -7.07 2.99 -16.80
CA THR A 166 -5.82 2.76 -17.53
C THR A 166 -5.43 1.29 -17.46
N ARG A 167 -4.52 0.89 -18.35
CA ARG A 167 -3.79 -0.39 -18.25
C ARG A 167 -2.49 -0.14 -17.50
N VAL A 168 -2.03 -1.12 -16.73
CA VAL A 168 -0.69 -1.06 -16.15
C VAL A 168 0.27 -1.85 -17.04
N LEU A 169 1.39 -1.22 -17.39
CA LEU A 169 2.48 -1.82 -18.15
C LEU A 169 3.71 -1.95 -17.25
N VAL A 170 4.56 -2.94 -17.52
CA VAL A 170 5.85 -3.11 -16.88
C VAL A 170 6.94 -2.65 -17.86
N ALA A 171 7.88 -1.85 -17.38
CA ALA A 171 8.97 -1.32 -18.17
C ALA A 171 10.01 -2.40 -18.53
N ASP A 172 10.93 -2.07 -19.44
CA ASP A 172 12.01 -2.97 -19.88
C ASP A 172 13.03 -3.31 -18.77
N ASP A 173 12.93 -2.65 -17.62
CA ASP A 173 13.69 -3.02 -16.42
C ASP A 173 13.09 -4.23 -15.67
N ASP A 174 12.00 -4.81 -16.17
CA ASP A 174 11.22 -5.92 -15.60
C ASP A 174 10.51 -5.64 -14.26
N TRP A 175 10.57 -4.40 -13.75
CA TRP A 175 10.07 -4.05 -12.43
C TRP A 175 9.09 -2.89 -12.44
N THR A 176 9.50 -1.74 -12.99
CA THR A 176 8.75 -0.49 -12.89
C THR A 176 7.39 -0.63 -13.56
N ALA A 177 6.32 -0.60 -12.76
CA ALA A 177 4.96 -0.70 -13.25
C ALA A 177 4.32 0.69 -13.32
N PHE A 178 3.76 1.07 -14.47
CA PHE A 178 3.24 2.42 -14.71
C PHE A 178 1.95 2.41 -15.52
N THR A 179 1.20 3.51 -15.44
CA THR A 179 -0.05 3.67 -16.20
C THR A 179 0.23 3.95 -17.67
N GLU A 180 -0.41 3.19 -18.58
CA GLU A 180 -0.21 3.31 -20.05
C GLU A 180 -0.53 4.72 -20.58
N ASN A 181 -1.49 5.39 -19.96
CA ASN A 181 -1.97 6.71 -20.37
C ASN A 181 -1.33 7.90 -19.62
N GLY A 182 -0.33 7.65 -18.75
CA GLY A 182 0.32 8.68 -17.94
C GLY A 182 -0.55 9.27 -16.82
N SER A 183 -1.65 8.59 -16.46
CA SER A 183 -2.46 8.95 -15.30
C SER A 183 -1.65 8.83 -14.01
N LEU A 184 -1.79 9.81 -13.11
CA LEU A 184 -1.23 9.69 -11.77
C LEU A 184 -1.73 8.41 -11.07
N ALA A 185 -0.85 7.83 -10.27
CA ALA A 185 -1.12 6.69 -9.42
C ALA A 185 -0.70 6.97 -7.97
N ALA A 186 -1.36 6.32 -7.04
CA ALA A 186 -1.02 6.35 -5.62
C ALA A 186 -1.09 4.93 -5.05
N HIS A 187 -0.19 4.67 -4.11
CA HIS A 187 -0.06 3.42 -3.38
C HIS A 187 0.00 3.71 -1.88
N PHE A 188 -0.89 3.08 -1.12
CA PHE A 188 -0.86 3.07 0.34
C PHE A 188 -0.99 1.64 0.81
N GLU A 189 -0.26 1.29 1.87
CA GLU A 189 -0.27 -0.06 2.39
C GLU A 189 -0.06 -0.11 3.89
N HIS A 190 -0.68 -1.11 4.50
CA HIS A 190 -0.29 -1.57 5.82
C HIS A 190 -0.20 -3.09 5.92
N THR A 191 0.75 -3.55 6.75
CA THR A 191 0.73 -4.89 7.32
C THR A 191 -0.29 -4.95 8.47
N VAL A 192 -1.26 -5.86 8.35
CA VAL A 192 -2.40 -5.99 9.27
C VAL A 192 -2.52 -7.42 9.77
N ALA A 193 -2.49 -7.59 11.09
CA ALA A 193 -2.78 -8.85 11.75
C ALA A 193 -4.28 -8.98 12.05
N ILE A 194 -4.90 -10.07 11.62
CA ILE A 194 -6.25 -10.44 12.05
C ILE A 194 -6.15 -11.01 13.47
N THR A 195 -6.87 -10.41 14.41
CA THR A 195 -6.93 -10.87 15.81
C THR A 195 -8.36 -11.25 16.18
N GLU A 196 -8.56 -11.81 17.37
CA GLU A 196 -9.91 -12.11 17.89
C GLU A 196 -10.76 -10.85 18.06
N ASP A 197 -10.13 -9.71 18.35
CA ASP A 197 -10.79 -8.42 18.59
C ASP A 197 -10.96 -7.57 17.32
N GLY A 198 -10.53 -8.07 16.16
CA GLY A 198 -10.51 -7.32 14.90
C GLY A 198 -9.10 -7.14 14.31
N PRO A 199 -8.97 -6.32 13.25
CA PRO A 199 -7.69 -6.04 12.59
C PRO A 199 -6.79 -5.18 13.48
N TRP A 200 -5.51 -5.56 13.58
CA TRP A 200 -4.46 -4.77 14.20
C TRP A 200 -3.45 -4.32 13.14
N VAL A 201 -3.37 -3.02 12.91
CA VAL A 201 -2.41 -2.41 11.99
C VAL A 201 -1.02 -2.38 12.65
N LEU A 202 -0.09 -3.20 12.16
CA LEU A 202 1.24 -3.37 12.74
C LEU A 202 2.21 -2.24 12.35
N THR A 203 1.96 -1.62 11.20
CA THR A 203 2.79 -0.56 10.59
C THR A 203 2.24 0.84 10.79
N ALA A 204 1.18 0.99 11.59
CA ALA A 204 0.67 2.30 11.96
C ALA A 204 1.54 2.94 13.04
N GLU A 205 1.54 4.28 13.09
CA GLU A 205 2.25 5.00 14.14
C GLU A 205 1.73 4.59 15.53
N PRO A 206 2.61 4.34 16.51
CA PRO A 206 2.18 4.03 17.87
C PRO A 206 1.31 5.16 18.43
N ALA A 207 0.17 4.83 19.04
CA ALA A 207 -0.57 5.81 19.81
C ALA A 207 0.30 6.32 20.98
N ALA A 208 0.24 7.62 21.27
CA ALA A 208 1.03 8.25 22.33
C ALA A 208 0.80 7.62 23.74
N ASP A 209 -0.28 6.86 23.90
CA ASP A 209 -0.68 6.19 25.14
C ASP A 209 -0.51 4.66 25.12
N GLY A 210 0.15 4.11 24.08
CA GLY A 210 0.46 2.68 23.97
C GLY A 210 -0.72 1.79 23.55
N ARG A 211 -1.88 2.36 23.19
CA ARG A 211 -2.98 1.58 22.59
C ARG A 211 -2.62 1.10 21.18
N LYS A 212 -3.26 -0.01 20.75
CA LYS A 212 -3.18 -0.47 19.35
C LYS A 212 -3.58 0.69 18.43
N PRO A 213 -2.77 1.02 17.41
CA PRO A 213 -3.13 2.07 16.48
C PRO A 213 -4.45 1.73 15.79
N VAL A 214 -5.37 2.69 15.77
CA VAL A 214 -6.55 2.64 14.90
C VAL A 214 -6.18 3.43 13.65
N PRO A 215 -6.41 2.92 12.42
CA PRO A 215 -6.17 3.69 11.22
C PRO A 215 -7.03 4.95 11.27
N THR A 216 -6.40 6.09 11.51
CA THR A 216 -7.01 7.40 11.32
C THR A 216 -6.69 7.82 9.91
N ALA A 217 -7.70 8.13 9.10
CA ALA A 217 -7.46 8.95 7.92
C ALA A 217 -6.77 10.22 8.41
N HIS A 218 -5.52 10.47 7.98
CA HIS A 218 -4.85 11.68 8.40
C HIS A 218 -5.71 12.85 7.95
N GLY A 219 -6.13 13.66 8.92
CA GLY A 219 -7.01 14.80 8.71
C GLY A 219 -6.49 15.62 7.53
N GLY A 220 -7.40 15.90 6.60
CA GLY A 220 -7.13 16.75 5.45
C GLY A 220 -6.34 17.99 5.87
N VAL A 221 -5.42 18.38 5.00
CA VAL A 221 -4.57 19.56 5.15
C VAL A 221 -5.43 20.75 5.57
N HIS A 222 -5.41 21.07 6.87
CA HIS A 222 -6.07 22.24 7.42
C HIS A 222 -5.07 23.41 7.42
N GLY A 223 -5.40 24.43 6.64
CA GLY A 223 -4.97 25.83 6.79
C GLY A 223 -3.63 26.19 6.15
N ALA A 224 -3.48 27.25 5.37
CA ALA A 224 -4.36 28.39 5.04
C ALA A 224 -4.00 28.92 3.64
#